data_AF-A0A956W925-F1
#
_entry.id   AF-A0A956W925-F1
#
_cell.length_a   1.000
_cell.length_b   1.000
_cell.length_c   1.000
_cell.angle_alpha   90.00
_cell.angle_beta   90.00
_cell.angle_gamma   90.00
#
_symmetry.space_group_name_H-M   'P 1'
#
loop_
_entity.id
_entity.type
_entity.pdbx_description
1 polymer ?
#
loop_
_entity_poly.entity_id
_entity_poly.type
_entity_poly.pdbx_seq_one_letter_code
_entity_poly.pdbx_strand_id
1 'polypeptide(L)'
;IYIYDQNGLLDFVCEKLHSRQVEYIDLQTWGYVNNGFKGSAIISATFWEHDVFTPTGLFVRNILGLGAVSIERTGTRLGEDVPGDEAAGSRGIPFETDRNIGLCLGGFRPVCPGQPLWDPQP
;
A
#
# COMPACT_ATOMS: atom_id res chain seq x y z
N ILE A 1 2.08 -0.96 4.03
CA ILE A 1 0.64 -1.24 3.88
C ILE A 1 0.09 -1.49 5.26
N TYR A 2 -0.92 -0.73 5.68
CA TYR A 2 -1.55 -0.87 6.98
C TYR A 2 -2.93 -1.52 6.80
N ILE A 3 -3.26 -2.48 7.65
CA ILE A 3 -4.55 -3.19 7.63
C ILE A 3 -5.34 -2.82 8.88
N TYR A 4 -6.59 -2.41 8.70
CA TYR A 4 -7.48 -1.99 9.78
C TYR A 4 -8.74 -2.85 9.80
N ASP A 5 -9.21 -3.18 11.00
CA ASP A 5 -10.54 -3.72 11.25
C ASP A 5 -11.39 -2.70 12.03
N GLN A 6 -12.56 -3.14 12.54
CA GLN A 6 -13.43 -2.30 13.37
C GLN A 6 -12.81 -1.88 14.71
N ASN A 7 -11.77 -2.58 15.19
CA ASN A 7 -11.12 -2.35 16.47
C ASN A 7 -9.87 -1.47 16.34
N GLY A 8 -9.33 -1.29 15.12
CA GLY A 8 -8.21 -0.40 14.84
C GLY A 8 -7.19 -1.01 13.89
N LEU A 9 -5.93 -0.60 14.05
CA LEU A 9 -4.81 -1.16 13.28
C LEU A 9 -4.61 -2.63 13.70
N LEU A 10 -4.72 -3.53 12.74
CA LEU A 10 -4.47 -4.95 12.93
C LEU A 10 -2.98 -5.26 12.77
N ASP A 11 -2.40 -4.91 11.63
CA ASP A 11 -0.98 -5.09 11.33
C ASP A 11 -0.52 -4.19 10.18
N PHE A 12 0.79 -4.16 9.92
CA PHE A 12 1.39 -3.55 8.74
C PHE A 12 2.39 -4.47 8.05
N VAL A 13 2.45 -4.37 6.72
CA VAL A 13 3.43 -5.07 5.88
C VAL A 13 4.23 -4.06 5.07
N CYS A 14 5.53 -4.25 5.02
CA CYS A 14 6.45 -3.45 4.24
C CYS A 14 6.67 -4.10 2.88
N GLU A 15 6.42 -3.34 1.83
CA GLU A 15 6.66 -3.76 0.44
C GLU A 15 7.62 -2.80 -0.24
N LYS A 16 8.40 -3.33 -1.20
CA LYS A 16 9.33 -2.54 -2.01
C LYS A 16 8.91 -2.57 -3.48
N LEU A 17 8.54 -1.41 -4.01
CA LEU A 17 8.20 -1.21 -5.41
C LEU A 17 9.32 -0.49 -6.15
N HIS A 18 9.67 -0.96 -7.35
CA HIS A 18 10.56 -0.27 -8.28
C HIS A 18 9.78 0.68 -9.21
N SER A 19 10.50 1.51 -9.96
CA SER A 19 9.88 2.42 -10.93
C SER A 19 9.03 1.65 -11.94
N ARG A 20 7.75 2.05 -12.07
CA ARG A 20 6.75 1.43 -12.96
C ARG A 20 6.47 -0.07 -12.68
N GLN A 21 6.76 -0.54 -11.47
CA GLN A 21 6.39 -1.88 -11.03
C GLN A 21 4.97 -1.90 -10.44
N VAL A 22 4.27 -3.02 -10.63
CA VAL A 22 3.02 -3.35 -9.94
C VAL A 22 3.29 -4.57 -9.07
N GLU A 23 2.87 -4.51 -7.81
CA GLU A 23 2.93 -5.65 -6.88
C GLU A 23 1.53 -6.24 -6.71
N TYR A 24 1.44 -7.57 -6.76
CA TYR A 24 0.21 -8.30 -6.51
C TYR A 24 0.27 -8.90 -5.11
N ILE A 25 -0.71 -8.56 -4.28
CA ILE A 25 -0.75 -8.99 -2.89
C ILE A 25 -1.98 -9.87 -2.71
N ASP A 26 -1.74 -11.13 -2.38
CA ASP A 26 -2.79 -12.05 -1.98
C ASP A 26 -2.95 -12.03 -0.47
N LEU A 27 -3.98 -11.32 0.00
CA LEU A 27 -4.28 -11.20 1.43
C LEU A 27 -4.66 -12.55 2.07
N GLN A 28 -5.09 -13.56 1.30
CA GLN A 28 -5.43 -14.88 1.87
C GLN A 28 -4.20 -15.64 2.34
N THR A 29 -3.01 -15.29 1.82
CA THR A 29 -1.74 -15.83 2.30
C THR A 29 -1.35 -15.27 3.66
N TRP A 30 -1.95 -14.16 4.07
CA TRP A 30 -1.68 -13.51 5.36
C TRP A 30 -2.57 -14.15 6.42
N GLY A 31 -1.98 -14.97 7.29
CA GLY A 31 -2.73 -15.78 8.28
C GLY A 31 -3.59 -15.00 9.29
N TYR A 32 -3.52 -13.67 9.30
CA TYR A 32 -4.36 -12.79 10.12
C TYR A 32 -5.52 -12.14 9.35
N VAL A 33 -5.59 -12.30 8.03
CA VAL A 33 -6.72 -11.84 7.20
C VAL A 33 -7.53 -13.06 6.76
N ASN A 34 -8.58 -13.36 7.52
CA ASN A 34 -9.44 -14.51 7.24
C ASN A 34 -10.44 -14.25 6.10
N ASN A 35 -10.96 -15.32 5.49
CA ASN A 35 -12.07 -15.21 4.55
C ASN A 35 -13.27 -14.50 5.19
N GLY A 36 -13.84 -13.54 4.45
CA GLY A 36 -14.91 -12.69 4.96
C GLY A 36 -14.44 -11.53 5.86
N PHE A 37 -13.12 -11.25 5.89
CA PHE A 37 -12.57 -10.07 6.56
C PHE A 37 -13.26 -8.79 6.08
N LYS A 38 -13.74 -8.00 7.04
CA LYS A 38 -14.31 -6.67 6.80
C LYS A 38 -13.38 -5.65 7.43
N GLY A 39 -12.76 -4.84 6.59
CA GLY A 39 -11.80 -3.85 7.03
C GLY A 39 -11.38 -2.92 5.92
N SER A 40 -10.27 -2.22 6.13
CA SER A 40 -9.69 -1.34 5.12
C SER A 40 -8.17 -1.50 5.10
N ALA A 41 -7.58 -1.21 3.95
CA ALA A 41 -6.14 -1.16 3.79
C ALA A 41 -5.73 0.26 3.39
N ILE A 42 -4.68 0.78 4.03
CA ILE A 42 -4.07 2.05 3.65
C ILE A 42 -2.66 1.78 3.14
N ILE A 43 -2.42 2.16 1.89
CA ILE A 43 -1.12 2.03 1.25
C ILE A 43 -0.45 3.40 1.29
N SER A 44 0.72 3.44 1.93
CA SER A 44 1.52 4.64 2.09
C SER A 44 2.99 4.28 1.87
N ALA A 45 3.71 5.13 1.15
CA ALA A 45 5.15 5.02 1.05
C ALA A 45 5.80 5.78 2.19
N THR A 46 6.58 5.08 3.00
CA THR A 46 7.37 5.69 4.08
C THR A 46 8.72 6.22 3.60
N PHE A 47 9.18 5.78 2.41
CA PHE A 47 10.37 6.29 1.73
C PHE A 47 10.23 6.10 0.22
N TRP A 48 10.76 7.04 -0.58
CA TRP A 48 10.87 6.91 -2.03
C TRP A 48 12.01 7.80 -2.57
N GLU A 49 12.62 7.35 -3.66
CA GLU A 49 13.63 8.10 -4.40
C GLU A 49 13.34 7.93 -5.89
N HIS A 50 12.79 8.99 -6.51
CA HIS A 50 12.47 9.01 -7.92
C HIS A 50 12.68 10.42 -8.48
N ASP A 51 13.95 10.72 -8.75
CA ASP A 51 14.38 12.00 -9.25
C ASP A 51 13.93 12.22 -10.69
N VAL A 52 13.15 13.27 -10.90
CA VAL A 52 12.75 13.73 -12.23
C VAL A 52 13.73 14.79 -12.68
N PHE A 53 14.37 14.56 -13.83
CA PHE A 53 15.29 15.51 -14.46
C PHE A 53 14.63 16.21 -15.65
N THR A 54 15.06 17.43 -15.96
CA THR A 54 14.73 18.11 -17.20
C THR A 54 15.40 17.41 -18.39
N PRO A 55 14.98 17.70 -19.64
CA PRO A 55 15.71 17.25 -20.82
C PRO A 55 17.18 17.73 -20.87
N THR A 56 17.53 18.79 -20.15
CA THR A 56 18.90 19.32 -20.00
C THR A 56 19.67 18.71 -18.83
N GLY A 57 19.09 17.74 -18.11
CA GLY A 57 19.75 17.01 -17.01
C GLY A 57 19.68 17.68 -15.64
N LEU A 58 18.91 18.76 -15.48
CA LEU A 58 18.74 19.43 -14.19
C LEU A 58 17.68 18.72 -13.35
N PHE A 59 17.94 18.53 -12.06
CA PHE A 59 16.93 18.00 -11.13
C PHE A 59 15.72 18.93 -11.02
N VAL A 60 14.51 18.36 -11.07
CA VAL A 60 13.25 19.11 -10.97
C VAL A 60 12.56 18.82 -9.65
N ARG A 61 12.31 17.54 -9.34
CA ARG A 61 11.56 17.10 -8.17
C ARG A 61 11.66 15.59 -7.96
N ASN A 62 11.49 15.15 -6.71
CA ASN A 62 11.27 13.75 -6.34
C ASN A 62 9.77 13.54 -6.11
N ILE A 63 9.09 12.93 -7.08
CA ILE A 63 7.63 12.72 -7.04
C ILE A 63 7.27 11.25 -6.90
N LEU A 64 6.22 10.99 -6.13
CA LEU A 64 5.61 9.69 -5.99
C LEU A 64 4.11 9.80 -6.23
N GLY A 65 3.57 8.85 -7.00
CA GLY A 65 2.13 8.60 -7.07
C GLY A 65 1.86 7.15 -6.74
N LEU A 66 0.91 6.89 -5.86
CA LEU A 66 0.43 5.55 -5.55
C LEU A 66 -0.99 5.37 -6.06
N GLY A 67 -1.24 4.22 -6.67
CA GLY A 67 -2.56 3.74 -7.03
C GLY A 67 -2.75 2.33 -6.50
N ALA A 68 -3.99 1.99 -6.17
CA ALA A 68 -4.33 0.65 -5.69
C ALA A 68 -5.66 0.21 -6.28
N VAL A 69 -5.79 -1.10 -6.44
CA VAL A 69 -7.04 -1.75 -6.84
C VAL A 69 -7.19 -2.97 -5.94
N SER A 70 -8.34 -3.10 -5.28
CA SER A 70 -8.72 -4.32 -4.59
C SER A 70 -9.58 -5.18 -5.52
N ILE A 71 -9.41 -6.49 -5.41
CA ILE A 71 -10.21 -7.47 -6.13
C ILE A 71 -10.79 -8.41 -5.09
N GLU A 72 -12.11 -8.47 -5.00
CA GLU A 72 -12.84 -9.40 -4.16
C GLU A 72 -13.44 -10.47 -5.05
N ARG A 73 -13.22 -11.73 -4.70
CA ARG A 73 -13.80 -12.89 -5.38
C ARG A 73 -14.76 -13.58 -4.42
N THR A 74 -15.99 -13.83 -4.87
CA THR A 74 -16.99 -14.57 -4.09
C THR A 74 -17.47 -15.78 -4.89
N GLY A 75 -17.77 -16.90 -4.20
CA GLY A 75 -18.19 -18.17 -4.83
C GLY A 75 -17.06 -19.13 -5.24
N THR A 76 -15.81 -18.64 -5.26
CA THR A 76 -14.69 -19.30 -5.94
C THR A 76 -13.91 -20.28 -5.05
N ARG A 77 -13.32 -21.33 -5.63
CA ARG A 77 -12.23 -22.12 -5.02
C ARG A 77 -10.89 -21.65 -5.60
N LEU A 78 -9.85 -21.55 -4.77
CA LEU A 78 -8.54 -21.00 -5.18
C LEU A 78 -7.95 -21.78 -6.37
N GLY A 79 -7.71 -21.08 -7.48
CA GLY A 79 -7.13 -21.65 -8.70
C GLY A 79 -8.10 -22.35 -9.65
N GLU A 80 -9.40 -22.35 -9.34
CA GLU A 80 -10.45 -22.93 -10.18
C GLU A 80 -11.44 -21.84 -10.59
N ASP A 81 -11.80 -21.77 -11.87
CA ASP A 81 -12.83 -20.85 -12.37
C ASP A 81 -14.18 -21.55 -12.22
N VAL A 82 -14.97 -21.18 -11.20
CA VAL A 82 -16.24 -21.84 -10.89
C VAL A 82 -17.40 -21.07 -11.51
N PRO A 83 -18.33 -21.73 -12.22
CA PRO A 83 -19.52 -21.06 -12.74
C PRO A 83 -20.33 -20.40 -11.60
N GLY A 84 -20.50 -19.08 -11.64
CA GLY A 84 -21.12 -18.28 -10.58
C GLY A 84 -20.14 -17.46 -9.73
N ASP A 85 -18.85 -17.48 -10.09
CA ASP A 85 -17.82 -16.66 -9.47
C ASP A 85 -17.97 -15.18 -9.83
N GLU A 86 -18.10 -14.32 -8.83
CA GLU A 86 -18.20 -12.87 -8.99
C GLU A 86 -16.89 -12.23 -8.55
N ALA A 87 -16.26 -11.47 -9.45
CA ALA A 87 -15.09 -10.66 -9.17
C ALA A 87 -15.48 -9.18 -9.13
N ALA A 88 -15.46 -8.57 -7.94
CA ALA A 88 -15.66 -7.14 -7.76
C ALA A 88 -14.30 -6.44 -7.65
N GLY A 89 -14.08 -5.42 -8.48
CA GLY A 89 -12.92 -4.56 -8.41
C GLY A 89 -13.27 -3.22 -7.77
N SER A 90 -12.49 -2.76 -6.79
CA SER A 90 -12.62 -1.40 -6.25
C SER A 90 -11.32 -0.63 -6.38
N ARG A 91 -11.41 0.65 -6.74
CA ARG A 91 -10.26 1.53 -6.86
C ARG A 91 -9.94 2.15 -5.50
N GLY A 92 -8.67 2.16 -5.13
CA GLY A 92 -8.16 2.92 -4.00
C GLY A 92 -8.38 4.43 -4.20
N ILE A 93 -8.84 5.10 -3.15
CA ILE A 93 -9.05 6.55 -3.14
C ILE A 93 -7.75 7.21 -2.67
N PRO A 94 -7.07 8.00 -3.52
CA PRO A 94 -5.85 8.68 -3.10
C PRO A 94 -6.18 9.81 -2.11
N PHE A 95 -5.38 9.93 -1.07
CA PHE A 95 -5.45 11.06 -0.15
C PHE A 95 -4.44 12.13 -0.58
N GLU A 96 -4.92 13.33 -0.86
CA GLU A 96 -4.06 14.51 -0.96
C GLU A 96 -3.66 14.89 0.47
N THR A 97 -2.39 14.67 0.83
CA THR A 97 -1.86 15.27 2.05
C THR A 97 -1.64 16.75 1.76
N ASP A 98 -2.56 17.58 2.25
CA ASP A 98 -2.14 18.94 2.58
C ASP A 98 -0.99 18.85 3.61
N ARG A 99 -0.12 19.86 3.64
CA ARG A 99 1.14 19.83 4.42
C ARG A 99 0.94 19.71 5.94
N ASN A 100 -0.30 19.64 6.44
CA ASN A 100 -0.62 19.61 7.86
C ASN A 100 -1.06 18.23 8.38
N ILE A 101 -1.21 17.24 7.51
CA ILE A 101 -1.52 15.89 7.95
C ILE A 101 -0.21 15.10 8.16
N GLY A 102 0.32 15.18 9.38
CA GLY A 102 1.24 14.17 9.89
C GLY A 102 0.50 12.85 10.12
N LEU A 103 0.16 12.13 9.05
CA LEU A 103 -0.62 10.89 9.13
C LEU A 103 0.27 9.75 9.66
N CYS A 104 0.45 9.70 10.98
CA CYS A 104 0.94 8.51 11.66
C CYS A 104 -0.23 7.53 11.81
N LEU A 105 -0.56 6.86 10.71
CA LEU A 105 -1.68 5.92 10.56
C LEU A 105 -1.77 4.87 11.69
N GLY A 106 -0.61 4.43 12.20
CA GLY A 106 -0.52 3.51 13.35
C GLY A 106 0.01 4.13 14.65
N GLY A 107 0.16 5.46 14.72
CA GLY A 107 0.87 6.14 15.81
C GLY A 107 2.41 6.05 15.72
N PHE A 108 2.93 5.27 14.77
CA PHE A 108 4.36 5.15 14.48
C PHE A 108 4.61 5.12 12.96
N ARG A 109 5.86 5.40 12.56
CA ARG A 109 6.36 5.12 11.20
C ARG A 109 7.05 3.75 11.22
N PRO A 110 6.61 2.77 10.42
CA PRO A 110 7.25 1.46 10.36
C PRO A 110 8.65 1.58 9.77
N VAL A 111 9.60 0.88 10.39
CA VAL A 111 10.95 0.75 9.86
C VAL A 111 10.95 -0.41 8.86
N CYS A 112 10.80 -0.09 7.58
CA CYS A 112 10.81 -1.10 6.54
C CYS A 112 12.25 -1.47 6.13
N PRO A 113 12.52 -2.75 5.81
CA PRO A 113 13.83 -3.16 5.32
C PRO A 113 14.27 -2.36 4.09
N GLY A 114 15.53 -1.92 4.08
CA GLY A 114 16.12 -1.17 2.97
C GLY A 114 15.79 0.33 2.95
N GLN A 115 15.10 0.85 3.96
CA GLN A 115 14.95 2.29 4.16
C GLN A 115 16.19 2.88 4.85
N PRO A 116 16.57 4.12 4.53
CA PRO A 116 17.57 4.81 5.31
C PRO A 116 17.06 4.97 6.74
N LEU A 117 17.89 4.61 7.71
CA LEU A 117 17.62 4.95 9.11
C LEU A 117 17.62 6.48 9.19
N TRP A 118 16.48 7.06 9.52
CA TRP A 118 16.43 8.48 9.85
C TRP A 118 17.24 8.64 11.14
N ASP A 119 18.47 9.11 11.02
CA ASP A 119 19.24 9.56 12.17
C ASP A 119 18.73 10.98 12.46
N PRO A 120 17.96 11.21 13.56
CA PRO A 120 17.66 12.57 13.97
C PRO A 120 18.98 13.14 14.46
N GLN A 121 19.76 13.72 13.55
CA GLN A 121 20.92 14.50 13.95
C GLN A 121 20.44 15.57 14.96
N PRO A 122 21.13 15.72 16.11
CA PRO A 122 20.71 16.61 17.19
C PRO A 122 20.68 18.09 16.79
#